data_AF-A0A2P9H1F5-F1
#
_entry.id   AF-A0A2P9H1F5-F1
#
_cell.length_a   1.000
_cell.length_b   1.000
_cell.length_c   1.000
_cell.angle_alpha   90.00
_cell.angle_beta   90.00
_cell.angle_gamma   90.00
#
_symmetry.space_group_name_H-M   'P 1'
#
loop_
_entity.id
_entity.type
_entity.pdbx_description
1 polymer ?
#
loop_
_entity_poly.entity_id
_entity_poly.type
_entity_poly.pdbx_seq_one_letter_code
_entity_poly.pdbx_strand_id
1 'polypeptide(L)'
;MDDDIITHDPDRTIVPGFKVCAVVEEPWSAHPEAMYGHYDNDLAYRIFYEHSTYDDRKAKEWMDEWVYGVRDRNQYIAHYIERFGYEKLMRLKPKPFYSGSVNYSRPLPEVF
;
A
#
# COMPACT_ATOMS: atom_id res chain seq x y z
N MET A 1 0.44 16.25 3.20
CA MET A 1 1.08 16.00 4.50
C MET A 1 2.00 17.16 4.78
N ASP A 2 2.20 17.55 6.04
CA ASP A 2 3.07 18.69 6.41
C ASP A 2 4.48 18.19 6.79
N ASP A 3 5.51 19.00 6.57
CA ASP A 3 6.91 18.65 6.84
C ASP A 3 7.13 18.36 8.32
N ASP A 4 6.46 19.13 9.19
CA ASP A 4 6.48 18.98 10.64
C ASP A 4 6.07 17.56 11.10
N ILE A 5 5.22 16.86 10.33
CA ILE A 5 4.78 15.49 10.62
C ILE A 5 5.92 14.50 10.35
N ILE A 6 6.67 14.67 9.26
CA ILE A 6 7.78 13.78 8.87
C ILE A 6 8.95 13.96 9.84
N THR A 7 9.24 15.21 10.21
CA THR A 7 10.38 15.55 11.07
C THR A 7 10.14 15.27 12.55
N HIS A 8 8.90 14.98 12.96
CA HIS A 8 8.56 14.74 14.37
C HIS A 8 9.22 13.48 14.96
N ASP A 9 9.33 12.42 14.17
CA ASP A 9 9.96 11.15 14.53
C ASP A 9 10.95 10.75 13.43
N PRO A 10 12.20 11.26 13.47
CA PRO A 10 13.16 11.06 12.39
C PRO A 10 13.53 9.59 12.17
N ASP A 11 13.42 8.74 13.20
CA ASP A 11 13.67 7.30 13.09
C ASP A 11 12.63 6.58 12.23
N ARG A 12 11.46 7.19 12.00
CA ARG A 12 10.44 6.68 11.06
C ARG A 12 10.68 7.08 9.61
N THR A 13 11.63 7.97 9.35
CA THR A 13 12.03 8.36 7.99
C THR A 13 13.15 7.47 7.50
N ILE A 14 12.80 6.36 6.84
CA ILE A 14 13.76 5.34 6.39
C ILE A 14 14.59 5.83 5.20
N VAL A 15 13.98 6.57 4.26
CA VAL A 15 14.62 7.04 3.04
C VAL A 15 14.65 8.57 3.03
N PRO A 16 15.83 9.21 2.97
CA PRO A 16 15.92 10.66 2.94
C PRO A 16 15.49 11.22 1.58
N GLY A 17 14.85 12.40 1.57
CA GLY A 17 14.26 13.00 0.37
C GLY A 17 15.25 13.22 -0.78
N PHE A 18 16.52 13.53 -0.50
CA PHE A 18 17.54 13.70 -1.55
C PHE A 18 17.93 12.39 -2.27
N LYS A 19 17.51 11.22 -1.76
CA LYS A 19 17.64 9.91 -2.44
C LYS A 19 16.37 9.53 -3.22
N VAL A 20 15.35 10.38 -3.25
CA VAL A 20 14.05 10.09 -3.87
C VAL A 20 13.88 10.96 -5.12
N CYS A 21 13.62 10.32 -6.27
CA CYS A 21 13.36 11.03 -7.53
C CYS A 21 11.89 11.38 -7.73
N ALA A 22 10.97 10.59 -7.18
CA ALA A 22 9.53 10.78 -7.32
C ALA A 22 8.79 10.17 -6.13
N VAL A 23 7.69 10.83 -5.74
CA VAL A 23 6.72 10.35 -4.75
C VAL A 23 5.36 10.34 -5.42
N VAL A 24 4.63 9.24 -5.33
CA VAL A 24 3.28 9.09 -5.88
C VAL A 24 2.36 8.62 -4.77
N GLU A 25 1.28 9.35 -4.53
CA GLU A 25 0.20 8.89 -3.66
C GLU A 25 -0.66 7.90 -4.43
N GLU A 26 -0.61 6.62 -4.02
CA GLU A 26 -1.32 5.55 -4.72
C GLU A 26 -1.95 4.58 -3.71
N PRO A 27 -3.22 4.80 -3.33
CA PRO A 27 -3.94 3.94 -2.41
C PRO A 27 -4.03 2.50 -2.94
N TRP A 28 -3.88 1.51 -2.04
CA TRP A 28 -3.90 0.08 -2.40
C TRP A 28 -2.83 -0.36 -3.41
N SER A 29 -1.74 0.41 -3.57
CA SER A 29 -0.68 0.15 -4.54
C SER A 29 0.01 -1.21 -4.39
N ALA A 30 0.14 -1.71 -3.17
CA ALA A 30 0.73 -3.02 -2.89
C ALA A 30 -0.25 -4.20 -3.02
N HIS A 31 -1.56 -3.97 -3.22
CA HIS A 31 -2.50 -5.07 -3.40
C HIS A 31 -2.07 -5.97 -4.59
N PRO A 32 -2.08 -7.31 -4.45
CA PRO A 32 -2.72 -8.10 -3.38
C PRO A 32 -1.86 -8.37 -2.13
N GLU A 33 -0.63 -7.86 -2.09
CA GLU A 33 0.26 -7.98 -0.92
C GLU A 33 -0.13 -7.03 0.20
N ALA A 34 0.38 -7.31 1.40
CA ALA A 34 0.15 -6.48 2.57
C ALA A 34 0.95 -5.18 2.51
N MET A 35 0.37 -4.09 3.04
CA MET A 35 1.08 -2.87 3.39
C MET A 35 0.92 -2.62 4.88
N TYR A 36 2.01 -2.78 5.63
CA TYR A 36 1.98 -2.76 7.10
C TYR A 36 1.34 -1.48 7.63
N GLY A 37 0.40 -1.63 8.58
CA GLY A 37 -0.38 -0.52 9.13
C GLY A 37 -1.53 0.00 8.24
N HIS A 38 -1.63 -0.43 6.98
CA HIS A 38 -2.66 0.04 6.04
C HIS A 38 -3.66 -1.04 5.60
N TYR A 39 -3.19 -2.23 5.22
CA TYR A 39 -4.01 -3.39 4.84
C TYR A 39 -3.21 -4.69 4.82
N ASP A 40 -3.90 -5.81 5.09
CA ASP A 40 -3.33 -7.16 5.06
C ASP A 40 -3.36 -7.76 3.64
N ASN A 41 -2.72 -8.92 3.48
CA ASN A 41 -2.66 -9.67 2.23
C ASN A 41 -4.03 -10.20 1.82
N ASP A 42 -4.39 -10.05 0.55
CA ASP A 42 -5.59 -10.64 -0.02
C ASP A 42 -5.31 -12.05 -0.55
N LEU A 43 -5.25 -13.01 0.36
CA LEU A 43 -4.95 -14.40 0.02
C LEU A 43 -5.95 -14.98 -0.98
N ALA A 44 -7.22 -14.59 -0.89
CA ALA A 44 -8.25 -15.06 -1.80
C ALA A 44 -8.02 -14.54 -3.23
N TYR A 45 -7.60 -13.28 -3.38
CA TYR A 45 -7.19 -12.76 -4.70
C TYR A 45 -5.89 -13.40 -5.19
N ARG A 46 -4.92 -13.68 -4.32
CA ARG A 46 -3.70 -14.41 -4.70
C ARG A 46 -4.02 -15.80 -5.28
N ILE A 47 -4.91 -16.55 -4.64
CA ILE A 47 -5.37 -17.84 -5.14
C ILE A 47 -6.07 -17.66 -6.50
N PHE A 48 -6.94 -16.66 -6.64
CA PHE A 48 -7.57 -16.34 -7.92
C PHE A 48 -6.54 -16.02 -9.02
N TYR A 49 -5.54 -15.19 -8.71
CA TYR A 49 -4.44 -14.85 -9.61
C TYR A 49 -3.72 -16.11 -10.09
N GLU A 50 -3.26 -16.96 -9.17
CA GLU A 50 -2.54 -18.20 -9.49
C GLU A 50 -3.33 -19.11 -10.45
N HIS A 51 -4.63 -19.28 -10.22
CA HIS A 51 -5.50 -20.07 -11.12
C HIS A 51 -5.72 -19.37 -12.47
N SER A 52 -5.80 -18.04 -12.47
CA SER A 52 -6.03 -17.22 -13.67
C SER A 52 -4.77 -17.03 -14.50
N THR A 53 -3.59 -17.35 -13.97
CA THR A 53 -2.32 -17.25 -14.69
C THR A 53 -1.63 -18.60 -14.86
N TYR A 54 -2.35 -19.71 -14.67
CA TYR A 54 -1.77 -21.07 -14.68
C TYR A 54 -1.16 -21.48 -16.03
N ASP A 55 -1.71 -20.98 -17.14
CA ASP A 55 -1.22 -21.23 -18.50
C ASP A 55 -1.17 -19.93 -19.31
N ASP A 56 -0.41 -19.92 -20.41
CA ASP A 56 -0.16 -18.72 -21.21
C ASP A 56 -1.43 -18.04 -21.74
N ARG A 57 -2.44 -18.82 -22.13
CA ARG A 57 -3.70 -18.27 -22.64
C ARG A 57 -4.46 -17.58 -21.52
N LYS A 58 -4.61 -18.24 -20.37
CA LYS A 58 -5.27 -17.65 -19.20
C LYS A 58 -4.51 -16.45 -18.65
N ALA A 59 -3.18 -16.53 -18.60
CA ALA A 59 -2.34 -15.42 -18.17
C ALA A 59 -2.53 -14.19 -19.07
N LYS A 60 -2.65 -14.39 -20.39
CA LYS A 60 -3.00 -13.30 -21.31
C LYS A 60 -4.38 -12.72 -21.02
N GLU A 61 -5.39 -13.56 -20.82
CA GLU A 61 -6.75 -13.11 -20.46
C GLU A 61 -6.76 -12.32 -19.14
N TRP A 62 -6.00 -12.78 -18.15
CA TRP A 62 -5.84 -12.08 -16.88
C TRP A 62 -5.14 -10.73 -17.06
N MET A 63 -4.07 -10.64 -17.87
CA MET A 63 -3.41 -9.37 -18.15
C MET A 63 -4.31 -8.41 -18.94
N ASP A 64 -5.03 -8.92 -19.94
CA ASP A 64 -5.99 -8.13 -20.72
C ASP A 64 -7.06 -7.50 -19.82
N GLU A 65 -7.50 -8.22 -18.78
CA GLU A 65 -8.48 -7.73 -17.81
C GLU A 65 -7.87 -6.80 -16.74
N TRP A 66 -6.84 -7.25 -16.03
CA TRP A 66 -6.37 -6.63 -14.79
C TRP A 66 -5.20 -5.67 -14.97
N VAL A 67 -4.58 -5.63 -16.15
CA VAL A 67 -3.42 -4.78 -16.45
C VAL A 67 -3.72 -3.86 -17.64
N TYR A 68 -4.04 -4.41 -18.81
CA TYR A 68 -4.25 -3.62 -20.02
C TYR A 68 -5.66 -3.03 -20.11
N GLY A 69 -6.64 -3.68 -19.48
CA GLY A 69 -8.04 -3.24 -19.43
C GLY A 69 -8.31 -2.13 -18.40
N VAL A 70 -7.33 -1.82 -17.55
CA VAL A 70 -7.42 -0.75 -16.55
C VAL A 70 -6.40 0.33 -16.86
N ARG A 71 -6.82 1.60 -16.74
CA ARG A 71 -6.02 2.77 -17.03
C ARG A 71 -5.05 3.12 -15.89
N ASP A 72 -5.50 2.92 -14.67
CA ASP A 72 -4.78 3.30 -13.45
C ASP A 72 -5.23 2.42 -12.27
N ARG A 73 -4.60 2.65 -11.12
CA ARG A 73 -4.88 1.89 -9.90
C ARG A 73 -6.29 2.13 -9.36
N ASN A 74 -6.86 3.32 -9.55
CA ASN A 74 -8.25 3.56 -9.12
C ASN A 74 -9.22 2.69 -9.92
N GLN A 75 -9.02 2.57 -11.23
CA GLN A 75 -9.82 1.67 -12.05
C GLN A 75 -9.59 0.19 -11.69
N TYR A 76 -8.35 -0.20 -11.37
CA TYR A 76 -8.04 -1.53 -10.85
C TYR A 76 -8.85 -1.85 -9.57
N ILE A 77 -8.87 -0.92 -8.60
CA ILE A 77 -9.61 -1.11 -7.34
C ILE A 77 -11.12 -1.09 -7.57
N ALA A 78 -11.63 -0.23 -8.45
CA ALA A 78 -13.04 -0.23 -8.83
C ALA A 78 -13.45 -1.57 -9.46
N HIS A 79 -12.63 -2.11 -10.36
CA HIS A 79 -12.84 -3.42 -10.98
C HIS A 79 -12.80 -4.57 -9.97
N TYR A 80 -11.85 -4.51 -9.03
CA TYR A 80 -11.81 -5.44 -7.89
C TYR A 80 -13.13 -5.40 -7.09
N ILE A 81 -13.62 -4.19 -6.76
CA ILE A 81 -14.85 -4.00 -5.99
C ILE A 81 -16.06 -4.52 -6.75
N GLU A 82 -16.14 -4.29 -8.06
CA GLU A 82 -17.20 -4.83 -8.92
C GLU A 82 -17.22 -6.36 -8.90
N ARG A 83 -16.06 -7.00 -9.00
CA ARG A 83 -15.96 -8.46 -9.11
C ARG A 83 -16.08 -9.18 -7.76
N PHE A 84 -15.53 -8.62 -6.69
CA PHE A 84 -15.39 -9.31 -5.40
C PHE A 84 -16.13 -8.64 -4.24
N GLY A 85 -16.64 -7.43 -4.44
CA GLY A 85 -17.39 -6.67 -3.45
C GLY A 85 -16.55 -5.75 -2.57
N TYR A 86 -17.12 -4.58 -2.27
CA TYR A 86 -16.50 -3.56 -1.42
C TYR A 86 -16.20 -4.08 0.00
N GLU A 87 -17.11 -4.87 0.56
CA GLU A 87 -16.93 -5.46 1.90
C GLU A 87 -15.67 -6.31 2.01
N LYS A 88 -15.32 -7.05 0.94
CA LYS A 88 -14.12 -7.89 0.91
C LYS A 88 -12.85 -7.03 0.97
N LEU A 89 -12.80 -5.96 0.18
CA LEU A 89 -11.69 -5.01 0.20
C LEU A 89 -11.53 -4.37 1.59
N MET A 90 -12.64 -3.93 2.20
CA MET A 90 -12.59 -3.27 3.51
C MET A 90 -12.21 -4.21 4.65
N ARG A 91 -12.45 -5.52 4.54
CA ARG A 91 -11.99 -6.52 5.53
C ARG A 91 -10.47 -6.64 5.60
N LEU A 92 -9.74 -6.18 4.57
CA LEU A 92 -8.28 -6.15 4.60
C LEU A 92 -7.74 -5.06 5.54
N LYS A 93 -8.56 -4.08 5.95
CA LYS A 93 -8.11 -3.00 6.83
C LYS A 93 -7.77 -3.55 8.22
N PRO A 94 -6.55 -3.28 8.75
CA PRO A 94 -6.16 -3.76 10.06
C PRO A 94 -6.91 -3.01 11.14
N LYS A 95 -7.02 -3.63 12.32
CA LYS A 95 -7.45 -2.93 13.52
C LYS A 95 -6.27 -2.15 14.10
N PRO A 96 -6.49 -0.97 14.71
CA PRO A 96 -5.42 -0.21 15.32
C PRO A 96 -4.66 -1.03 16.38
N PHE A 97 -3.33 -1.02 16.27
CA PHE A 97 -2.42 -1.57 17.28
C PHE A 97 -1.24 -0.59 17.41
N TYR A 98 -1.21 0.16 18.52
CA TYR A 98 -0.24 1.23 18.71
C TYR A 98 1.00 0.70 19.43
N SER A 99 2.18 0.94 18.86
CA SER A 99 3.43 0.84 19.62
C SER A 99 3.44 1.92 20.72
N GLY A 100 4.06 1.65 21.87
CA GLY A 100 4.26 2.66 22.91
C GLY A 100 5.07 3.86 22.42
N SER A 101 5.08 4.94 23.20
CA SER A 101 5.87 6.15 22.92
C SER A 101 7.36 5.93 23.16
N VAL A 102 8.20 6.51 22.29
CA VAL A 102 9.66 6.53 22.41
C VAL A 102 10.10 7.91 22.91
N ASN A 103 11.04 7.97 23.85
CA ASN A 103 11.60 9.22 24.34
C ASN A 103 12.94 9.52 23.65
N TYR A 104 12.93 10.45 22.69
CA TYR A 104 14.12 10.88 21.95
C TYR A 104 14.95 11.95 22.66
N SER A 105 14.46 12.49 23.78
CA SER A 105 14.97 13.73 24.40
C SER A 105 14.93 14.92 23.42
N ARG A 106 14.85 16.15 23.94
CA ARG A 106 15.02 17.34 23.10
C ARG A 106 16.49 17.76 23.07
N PRO A 107 17.00 18.30 21.95
CA PRO A 107 18.26 19.02 21.97
C PRO A 107 18.22 20.08 23.07
N LEU A 108 19.32 20.23 23.79
CA LEU A 108 19.46 21.34 24.71
C LEU A 108 19.28 22.65 23.92
N PRO A 109 18.52 23.64 24.43
CA PRO A 109 18.51 24.95 23.80
C PRO A 109 19.97 25.42 23.70
N GLU A 110 20.34 25.88 22.50
CA GLU A 110 21.72 26.06 22.07
C GLU A 110 22.59 26.73 23.14
N VAL A 111 23.72 26.09 23.43
CA VAL A 111 24.91 26.78 23.92
C VAL A 111 25.56 27.41 22.69
N PHE A 112 24.98 28.50 22.19
CA PHE A 112 25.59 29.47 21.28
C PHE A 112 25.08 30.87 21.61
#